data_AF-A0A0F4SRY3-F1
#
_entry.id   AF-A0A0F4SRY3-F1
#
_cell.length_a   1.000
_cell.length_b   1.000
_cell.length_c   1.000
_cell.angle_alpha   90.00
_cell.angle_beta   90.00
_cell.angle_gamma   90.00
#
_symmetry.space_group_name_H-M   'P 1'
#
loop_
_entity.id
_entity.type
_entity.pdbx_description
1 polymer ?
#
loop_
_entity_poly.entity_id
_entity_poly.type
_entity_poly.pdbx_seq_one_letter_code
_entity_poly.pdbx_strand_id
1 'polypeptide(L)'
;MEIQQLSRFEATVNSVFKSLLECFPTPAQLTAAIAGYEANAGYHPVEGSVYGHKTYVTPTEAEFFFADTVRWLMTEGYLLTRKEDDCKFEGSVLTQKGLKLLRALPDCLI
;
A
#
# COMPACT_ATOMS: atom_id res chain seq x y z
N MET A 1 -26.74 9.47 -2.05
CA MET A 1 -25.95 9.72 -0.82
C MET A 1 -24.65 8.98 -1.00
N GLU A 2 -23.55 9.71 -1.14
CA GLU A 2 -22.23 9.12 -1.31
C GLU A 2 -21.67 8.78 0.08
N ILE A 3 -21.25 7.54 0.31
CA ILE A 3 -20.64 7.15 1.58
C ILE A 3 -19.17 7.54 1.50
N GLN A 4 -18.78 8.63 2.18
CA GLN A 4 -17.42 9.20 2.09
C GLN A 4 -16.30 8.17 2.33
N GLN A 5 -16.51 7.23 3.27
CA GLN A 5 -15.55 6.17 3.55
C GLN A 5 -15.38 5.20 2.38
N LEU A 6 -16.47 4.91 1.64
CA LEU A 6 -16.43 4.07 0.45
C LEU A 6 -15.67 4.77 -0.67
N SER A 7 -15.94 6.06 -0.93
CA SER A 7 -15.20 6.82 -1.96
C SER A 7 -13.70 6.91 -1.63
N ARG A 8 -13.36 7.10 -0.34
CA ARG A 8 -11.97 7.11 0.14
C ARG A 8 -11.30 5.74 -0.05
N PHE A 9 -12.03 4.67 0.23
CA PHE A 9 -11.56 3.29 0.01
C PHE A 9 -11.30 3.05 -1.49
N GLU A 10 -12.26 3.36 -2.36
CA GLU A 10 -12.14 3.19 -3.81
C GLU A 10 -10.95 3.97 -4.39
N ALA A 11 -10.75 5.23 -3.96
CA ALA A 11 -9.60 6.03 -4.36
C ALA A 11 -8.27 5.40 -3.93
N THR A 12 -8.23 4.84 -2.72
CA THR A 12 -7.05 4.16 -2.18
C THR A 12 -6.76 2.86 -2.96
N VAL A 13 -7.79 2.05 -3.23
CA VAL A 13 -7.70 0.83 -4.04
C VAL A 13 -7.17 1.14 -5.44
N ASN A 14 -7.72 2.17 -6.10
CA ASN A 14 -7.27 2.59 -7.43
C ASN A 14 -5.79 2.97 -7.43
N SER A 15 -5.33 3.69 -6.41
CA SER A 15 -3.93 4.10 -6.29
C SER A 15 -2.99 2.91 -6.07
N VAL A 16 -3.38 1.95 -5.20
CA VAL A 16 -2.64 0.71 -4.97
C VAL A 16 -2.52 -0.10 -6.26
N PHE A 17 -3.63 -0.35 -6.93
CA PHE A 17 -3.65 -1.17 -8.15
C PHE A 17 -2.90 -0.52 -9.30
N LYS A 18 -3.03 0.80 -9.48
CA LYS A 18 -2.24 1.53 -10.48
C LYS A 18 -0.74 1.36 -10.23
N SER A 19 -0.29 1.60 -9.01
CA SER A 19 1.12 1.48 -8.62
C SER A 19 1.67 0.08 -8.87
N LEU A 20 0.93 -0.96 -8.48
CA LEU A 20 1.36 -2.35 -8.69
C LEU A 20 1.33 -2.74 -10.17
N LEU A 21 0.36 -2.26 -10.95
CA LEU A 21 0.26 -2.58 -12.37
C LEU A 21 1.40 -1.94 -13.17
N GLU A 22 1.78 -0.70 -12.84
CA GLU A 22 2.92 0.00 -13.46
C GLU A 22 4.25 -0.71 -13.20
N CYS A 23 4.36 -1.46 -12.09
CA CYS A 23 5.56 -2.20 -11.71
C CYS A 23 5.56 -3.68 -12.13
N PHE A 24 4.39 -4.24 -12.48
CA PHE A 24 4.24 -5.68 -12.76
C PHE A 24 5.18 -6.15 -13.90
N PRO A 25 5.84 -7.33 -13.78
CA PRO A 25 5.74 -8.32 -12.70
C PRO A 25 6.68 -8.07 -11.52
N THR A 26 7.40 -6.95 -11.50
CA THR A 26 8.36 -6.64 -10.44
C THR A 26 7.63 -6.28 -9.14
N PRO A 27 7.98 -6.89 -8.00
CA PRO A 27 7.40 -6.52 -6.71
C PRO A 27 7.72 -5.07 -6.36
N ALA A 28 6.72 -4.35 -5.84
CA ALA A 28 6.85 -2.94 -5.44
C ALA A 28 6.69 -2.78 -3.92
N GLN A 29 7.09 -1.62 -3.41
CA GLN A 29 6.80 -1.23 -2.04
C GLN A 29 5.53 -0.37 -2.01
N LEU A 30 4.58 -0.70 -1.14
CA LEU A 30 3.38 0.08 -0.90
C LEU A 30 3.50 0.83 0.44
N THR A 31 3.25 2.13 0.39
CA THR A 31 3.16 3.02 1.54
C THR A 31 2.01 3.98 1.32
N ALA A 32 1.52 4.64 2.38
CA ALA A 32 0.39 5.56 2.28
C ALA A 32 0.62 6.72 1.29
N ALA A 33 1.88 7.04 0.97
CA ALA A 33 2.25 8.04 -0.03
C ALA A 33 1.71 7.73 -1.43
N ILE A 34 1.53 6.46 -1.80
CA ILE A 34 0.99 6.11 -3.13
C ILE A 34 -0.46 6.55 -3.28
N ALA A 35 -1.19 6.66 -2.17
CA ALA A 35 -2.57 7.16 -2.11
C ALA A 35 -2.63 8.67 -1.79
N GLY A 36 -1.48 9.37 -1.81
CA GLY A 36 -1.39 10.80 -1.53
C GLY A 36 -1.44 11.17 -0.05
N TYR A 37 -1.37 10.19 0.86
CA TYR A 37 -1.31 10.46 2.30
C TYR A 37 0.13 10.75 2.73
N GLU A 38 0.29 11.53 3.80
CA GLU A 38 1.59 11.71 4.42
C GLU A 38 2.06 10.41 5.08
N ALA A 39 3.14 9.84 4.55
CA ALA A 39 3.76 8.63 5.07
C ALA A 39 4.82 9.01 6.11
N ASN A 40 4.37 9.33 7.33
CA ASN A 40 5.22 9.80 8.42
C ASN A 40 5.63 8.67 9.39
N ALA A 41 5.05 7.47 9.28
CA ALA A 41 5.35 6.37 10.19
C ALA A 41 6.78 5.82 10.05
N GLY A 42 7.40 5.51 11.18
CA GLY A 42 8.65 4.78 11.28
C GLY A 42 9.72 5.48 12.12
N TYR A 43 10.95 4.99 12.01
CA TYR A 43 12.07 5.52 12.77
C TYR A 43 12.69 6.73 12.07
N HIS A 44 12.52 7.91 12.67
CA HIS A 44 13.11 9.16 12.19
C HIS A 44 14.31 9.57 13.05
N PRO A 45 15.36 10.12 12.43
CA PRO A 45 16.44 10.71 13.20
C PRO A 45 15.91 11.87 14.03
N VAL A 46 16.31 11.93 15.30
CA VAL A 46 16.01 13.08 16.15
C VAL A 46 16.95 14.21 15.73
N GLU A 47 16.38 15.32 15.25
CA GLU A 47 17.15 16.53 14.91
C GLU A 47 17.97 16.99 16.13
N GLY A 48 19.27 17.22 15.90
CA GLY A 48 20.22 17.60 16.96
C GLY A 48 20.78 16.44 17.78
N SER A 49 20.43 15.17 17.51
CA SER A 49 21.07 14.05 18.22
C SER A 49 22.47 13.73 17.66
N VAL A 50 23.47 13.75 18.54
CA VAL A 50 24.88 13.51 18.19
C VAL A 50 25.18 12.00 17.98
N TYR A 51 24.29 11.11 18.45
CA TYR A 51 24.50 9.66 18.49
C TYR A 51 23.50 8.85 17.65
N GLY A 52 22.87 9.46 16.63
CA GLY A 52 21.96 8.74 15.74
C GLY A 52 20.73 8.16 16.47
N HIS A 53 20.25 8.84 17.51
CA HIS A 53 19.01 8.47 18.18
C HIS A 53 17.87 8.57 17.17
N LYS A 54 17.09 7.50 17.08
CA LYS A 54 15.87 7.46 16.28
C LYS A 54 14.67 7.47 17.21
N THR A 55 13.71 8.33 16.91
CA THR A 55 12.38 8.24 17.54
C THR A 55 11.46 7.49 16.61
N TYR A 56 10.60 6.65 17.18
CA TYR A 56 9.52 6.06 16.42
C TYR A 56 8.39 7.08 16.33
N VAL A 57 7.99 7.41 15.12
CA VAL A 57 6.79 8.20 14.85
C VAL A 57 5.65 7.24 14.55
N THR A 58 4.62 7.32 15.38
CA THR A 58 3.41 6.50 15.26
C THR A 58 2.68 6.82 13.95
N PRO A 59 2.15 5.82 13.25
CA PRO A 59 1.33 6.05 12.07
C PRO A 59 0.13 6.94 12.32
N THR A 60 -0.19 7.76 11.33
CA THR A 60 -1.40 8.60 11.32
C THR A 60 -2.66 7.77 11.03
N GLU A 61 -3.85 8.32 11.29
CA GLU A 61 -5.12 7.68 10.92
C GLU A 61 -5.19 7.40 9.41
N ALA A 62 -4.62 8.27 8.58
CA ALA A 62 -4.57 8.07 7.14
C ALA A 62 -3.68 6.88 6.74
N GLU A 63 -2.56 6.69 7.42
CA GLU A 63 -1.70 5.53 7.23
C GLU A 63 -2.38 4.23 7.68
N PHE A 64 -3.09 4.25 8.81
CA PHE A 64 -3.87 3.10 9.26
C PHE A 64 -4.99 2.75 8.26
N PHE A 65 -5.74 3.74 7.77
CA PHE A 65 -6.77 3.51 6.76
C PHE A 65 -6.19 2.89 5.47
N PHE A 66 -5.04 3.39 5.02
CA PHE A 66 -4.31 2.81 3.91
C PHE A 66 -3.92 1.36 4.18
N ALA A 67 -3.33 1.09 5.34
CA ALA A 67 -2.90 -0.25 5.73
C ALA A 67 -4.07 -1.23 5.79
N ASP A 68 -5.20 -0.83 6.37
CA ASP A 68 -6.40 -1.65 6.45
C ASP A 68 -7.00 -1.92 5.07
N THR A 69 -6.92 -0.94 4.15
CA THR A 69 -7.31 -1.14 2.75
C THR A 69 -6.42 -2.18 2.06
N VAL A 70 -5.10 -2.09 2.23
CA VAL A 70 -4.16 -3.06 1.64
C VAL A 70 -4.35 -4.45 2.25
N ARG A 71 -4.51 -4.55 3.57
CA ARG A 71 -4.81 -5.82 4.26
C ARG A 71 -6.10 -6.45 3.74
N TRP A 72 -7.16 -5.66 3.56
CA TRP A 72 -8.40 -6.16 2.99
C TRP A 72 -8.19 -6.73 1.57
N LEU A 73 -7.45 -6.02 0.71
CA LEU A 73 -7.10 -6.51 -0.63
C LEU A 73 -6.27 -7.79 -0.60
N MET A 74 -5.37 -7.94 0.38
CA MET A 74 -4.58 -9.15 0.61
C MET A 74 -5.49 -10.32 1.05
N THR A 75 -6.37 -10.09 2.02
CA THR A 75 -7.32 -11.10 2.50
C THR A 75 -8.24 -11.59 1.38
N GLU A 76 -8.68 -10.69 0.52
CA GLU A 76 -9.46 -11.03 -0.67
C GLU A 76 -8.63 -11.65 -1.81
N GLY A 77 -7.31 -11.72 -1.66
CA GLY A 77 -6.40 -12.36 -2.62
C GLY A 77 -6.20 -11.57 -3.91
N TYR A 78 -6.42 -10.26 -3.93
CA TYR A 78 -6.15 -9.41 -5.09
C TYR A 78 -4.66 -9.10 -5.26
N LEU A 79 -3.92 -9.06 -4.16
CA LEU A 79 -2.48 -8.85 -4.14
C LEU A 79 -1.82 -9.72 -3.08
N LEU A 80 -0.51 -9.92 -3.22
CA LEU A 80 0.34 -10.55 -2.22
C LEU A 80 1.42 -9.59 -1.81
N THR A 81 1.91 -9.72 -0.59
CA THR A 81 3.02 -8.95 -0.04
C THR A 81 3.98 -9.91 0.64
N ARG A 82 5.29 -9.67 0.51
CA ARG A 82 6.33 -10.50 1.14
C ARG A 82 6.49 -10.19 2.63
N LYS A 83 6.52 -8.90 2.99
CA LYS A 83 6.72 -8.43 4.36
C LYS A 83 5.82 -7.23 4.63
N GLU A 84 5.19 -7.22 5.80
CA GLU A 84 4.45 -6.08 6.33
C GLU A 84 5.20 -5.52 7.55
N ASP A 85 5.29 -4.19 7.63
CA ASP A 85 5.93 -3.44 8.72
C ASP A 85 5.04 -2.22 9.04
N ASP A 86 4.18 -2.38 10.04
CA ASP A 86 3.11 -1.46 10.42
C ASP A 86 2.17 -1.06 9.26
N CYS A 87 2.46 0.04 8.58
CA CYS A 87 1.69 0.58 7.45
C CYS A 87 2.46 0.53 6.12
N LYS A 88 3.55 -0.26 6.07
CA LYS A 88 4.42 -0.44 4.90
C LYS A 88 4.39 -1.90 4.46
N PHE A 89 4.27 -2.11 3.15
CA PHE A 89 4.16 -3.44 2.55
C PHE A 89 5.27 -3.59 1.51
N GLU A 90 6.23 -4.47 1.78
CA GLU A 90 7.38 -4.70 0.92
C GLU A 90 7.17 -5.94 0.05
N GLY A 91 7.60 -5.84 -1.22
CA GLY A 91 7.51 -6.93 -2.17
C GLY A 91 6.07 -7.26 -2.54
N SER A 92 5.24 -6.24 -2.70
CA SER A 92 3.85 -6.37 -3.09
C SER A 92 3.70 -6.57 -4.60
N VAL A 93 2.83 -7.49 -5.02
CA VAL A 93 2.56 -7.79 -6.43
C VAL A 93 1.09 -8.21 -6.62
N LEU A 94 0.52 -7.90 -7.79
CA LEU A 94 -0.83 -8.34 -8.16
C LEU A 94 -0.87 -9.86 -8.33
N THR A 95 -1.95 -10.47 -7.85
CA THR A 95 -2.26 -11.87 -8.16
C THR A 95 -2.97 -11.97 -9.51
N GLN A 96 -3.18 -13.20 -9.99
CA GLN A 96 -4.06 -13.44 -11.14
C GLN A 96 -5.47 -12.89 -10.91
N LYS A 97 -6.02 -12.95 -9.68
CA LYS A 97 -7.34 -12.37 -9.34
C LYS A 97 -7.32 -10.85 -9.49
N GLY A 98 -6.26 -10.19 -9.02
CA GLY A 98 -6.04 -8.75 -9.21
C GLY A 98 -5.95 -8.36 -10.69
N LEU A 99 -5.14 -9.08 -11.48
CA LEU A 99 -5.00 -8.83 -12.92
C LEU A 99 -6.33 -9.05 -13.69
N LYS A 100 -7.12 -10.06 -13.31
CA LYS A 100 -8.47 -10.30 -13.85
C LYS A 100 -9.40 -9.12 -13.61
N LEU A 101 -9.42 -8.61 -12.38
CA LEU A 101 -10.23 -7.45 -12.03
C LEU A 101 -9.87 -6.22 -12.88
N LEU A 102 -8.57 -6.02 -13.12
CA LEU A 102 -8.04 -4.89 -13.90
C LEU A 102 -8.09 -5.12 -15.43
N ARG A 103 -8.55 -6.29 -15.89
CA ARG A 103 -8.53 -6.70 -17.31
C ARG A 103 -7.12 -6.58 -17.93
N ALA A 104 -6.09 -6.88 -17.15
CA ALA A 104 -4.69 -6.72 -17.50
C ALA A 104 -3.91 -8.04 -17.49
N LEU A 105 -4.57 -9.17 -17.73
CA LEU A 105 -3.85 -10.44 -17.88
C LEU A 105 -2.98 -10.42 -19.13
N PRO A 106 -1.69 -10.78 -19.01
CA PRO A 106 -0.88 -11.14 -20.16
C PRO A 106 -1.48 -12.34 -20.90
N ASP A 107 -1.35 -12.37 -22.23
CA ASP A 107 -1.86 -13.44 -23.08
C ASP A 107 -1.31 -14.83 -22.70
N CYS A 108 -0.13 -14.90 -22.09
CA CYS A 108 0.46 -16.17 -21.62
C CYS A 108 -0.25 -16.77 -20.39
N LEU A 109 -1.21 -16.06 -19.79
CA LEU A 109 -1.96 -16.48 -18.59
C LEU A 109 -3.48 -16.58 -18.87
N ILE A 110 -3.89 -16.49 -20.13
CA ILE A 110 -5.28 -16.67 -20.60
C ILE A 110 -5.58 -18.16 -20.79
#